data_AF-A0A3D3FKC7-F1
#
_entry.id   AF-A0A3D3FKC7-F1
#
_cell.length_a   1.000
_cell.length_b   1.000
_cell.length_c   1.000
_cell.angle_alpha   90.00
_cell.angle_beta   90.00
_cell.angle_gamma   90.00
#
_symmetry.space_group_name_H-M   'P 1'
#
loop_
_entity.id
_entity.type
_entity.pdbx_description
1 polymer ?
#
loop_
_entity_poly.entity_id
_entity_poly.type
_entity_poly.pdbx_seq_one_letter_code
_entity_poly.pdbx_strand_id
1 'polypeptide(L)'
;MKVSSVTKPPGCKLIRVDAEIVDSVLVSLSVRGDFFAIPEEGFDRMEARFAGTRVEDLARRFDELAAEEGVEPYGITGEGLAFAVGAAIDGTRI
;
A
#
# COMPACT_ATOMS: atom_id res chain seq x y z
N MET A 1 4.72 15.24 -4.21
CA MET A 1 3.67 15.63 -3.24
C MET A 1 3.58 14.59 -2.13
N LYS A 2 3.28 15.02 -0.91
CA LYS A 2 3.04 14.13 0.23
C LYS A 2 1.55 14.05 0.50
N VAL A 3 1.03 12.83 0.62
CA VAL A 3 -0.39 12.55 0.81
C VAL A 3 -0.58 11.51 1.90
N SER A 4 -1.74 11.57 2.56
CA SER A 4 -2.13 10.55 3.52
C SER A 4 -3.63 10.30 3.49
N SER A 5 -4.02 9.06 3.73
CA SER A 5 -5.42 8.69 3.92
C SER A 5 -5.55 7.65 5.02
N VAL A 6 -6.74 7.60 5.61
CA VAL A 6 -7.19 6.52 6.49
C VAL A 6 -8.50 6.04 5.88
N THR A 7 -8.53 4.79 5.42
CA THR A 7 -9.66 4.25 4.68
C THR A 7 -9.90 2.79 5.04
N LYS A 8 -11.09 2.30 4.73
CA LYS A 8 -11.43 0.88 4.78
C LYS A 8 -11.81 0.44 3.36
N PRO A 9 -10.82 0.08 2.53
CA PRO A 9 -11.09 -0.34 1.15
C PRO A 9 -12.03 -1.56 1.13
N PRO A 10 -12.83 -1.74 0.06
CA PRO A 10 -13.67 -2.92 -0.08
C PRO A 10 -12.87 -4.22 0.09
N GLY A 11 -13.38 -5.14 0.93
CA GLY A 11 -12.70 -6.41 1.22
C GLY A 11 -11.49 -6.31 2.17
N CYS A 12 -11.09 -5.10 2.58
CA CYS A 12 -9.94 -4.87 3.44
C CYS A 12 -10.36 -4.41 4.86
N LYS A 13 -9.36 -4.40 5.73
CA LYS A 13 -9.43 -3.80 7.07
C LYS A 13 -9.18 -2.29 6.99
N LEU A 14 -9.17 -1.64 8.15
CA LEU A 14 -8.79 -0.23 8.22
C LEU A 14 -7.30 -0.12 7.88
N ILE A 15 -6.98 0.69 6.87
CA ILE A 15 -5.63 0.92 6.38
C ILE A 15 -5.38 2.42 6.40
N ARG A 16 -4.21 2.79 6.91
CA ARG A 16 -3.62 4.12 6.82
C ARG A 16 -2.44 4.05 5.87
N VAL A 17 -2.40 4.99 4.93
CA VAL A 17 -1.24 5.18 4.06
C VAL A 17 -0.69 6.59 4.24
N ASP A 18 0.64 6.68 4.27
CA ASP A 18 1.39 7.90 4.16
C ASP A 18 2.35 7.73 2.97
N ALA A 19 2.23 8.55 1.93
CA ALA A 19 2.97 8.37 0.67
C ALA A 19 3.59 9.67 0.16
N GLU A 20 4.75 9.56 -0.49
CA GLU A 20 5.37 10.62 -1.26
C GLU A 20 5.41 10.22 -2.74
N ILE A 21 4.89 11.07 -3.61
CA ILE A 21 4.70 10.76 -5.04
C ILE A 21 5.28 11.89 -5.89
N VAL A 22 6.09 11.57 -6.90
CA VAL A 22 6.63 12.52 -7.88
C VAL A 22 6.37 11.96 -9.27
N ASP A 23 5.73 12.75 -10.15
CA ASP A 23 5.39 12.34 -11.52
C ASP A 23 4.69 10.97 -11.61
N SER A 24 3.73 10.74 -10.71
CA SER A 24 2.99 9.48 -10.55
C SER A 24 3.84 8.26 -10.15
N VAL A 25 5.05 8.46 -9.66
CA VAL A 25 5.94 7.43 -9.12
C VAL A 25 6.04 7.58 -7.59
N LEU A 26 5.89 6.47 -6.87
CA LEU A 26 6.11 6.41 -5.42
C LEU A 26 7.58 6.64 -5.11
N VAL A 27 7.86 7.67 -4.32
CA VAL A 27 9.17 7.90 -3.69
C VAL A 27 9.25 7.15 -2.36
N SER A 28 8.16 7.19 -1.59
CA SER A 28 8.01 6.40 -0.36
C SER A 28 6.54 6.05 -0.13
N LEU A 29 6.30 4.95 0.57
CA LEU A 29 4.99 4.50 1.00
C LEU A 29 5.14 3.87 2.37
N SER A 30 4.32 4.28 3.34
CA SER A 30 4.15 3.55 4.59
C SER A 30 2.72 3.09 4.75
N VAL A 31 2.56 1.81 5.13
CA VAL A 31 1.25 1.17 5.23
C VAL A 31 1.06 0.66 6.66
N ARG A 32 0.05 1.18 7.34
CA ARG A 32 -0.30 0.81 8.71
C ARG A 32 -1.78 0.45 8.77
N GLY A 33 -2.20 -0.29 9.78
CA GLY A 33 -3.62 -0.59 9.95
C GLY A 33 -3.89 -1.89 10.69
N ASP A 34 -5.13 -2.33 10.61
CA ASP A 34 -5.64 -3.53 11.29
C ASP A 34 -5.54 -4.77 10.39
N PHE A 35 -4.41 -4.96 9.71
CA PHE A 35 -4.13 -6.11 8.85
C PHE A 35 -2.99 -6.96 9.43
N PHE A 36 -2.84 -8.18 8.93
CA PHE A 36 -1.70 -9.04 9.25
C PHE A 36 -0.91 -9.37 7.99
N ALA A 37 0.38 -9.61 8.15
CA ALA A 37 1.26 -10.12 7.12
C ALA A 37 2.12 -11.22 7.75
N ILE A 38 2.18 -12.40 7.12
CA ILE A 38 2.87 -13.56 7.66
C ILE A 38 3.90 -14.05 6.64
N PRO A 39 5.22 -13.98 6.93
CA PRO A 39 5.83 -13.39 8.11
C PRO A 39 5.78 -11.85 8.11
N GLU A 40 5.79 -11.24 9.30
CA GLU A 40 5.69 -9.78 9.46
C GLU A 40 6.90 -9.07 8.86
N GLU A 41 8.10 -9.59 9.09
CA GLU A 41 9.35 -9.03 8.56
C GLU A 41 9.41 -9.03 7.04
N GLY A 42 8.61 -9.87 6.37
CA GLY A 42 8.47 -9.84 4.92
C GLY A 42 7.76 -8.58 4.44
N PHE A 43 6.75 -8.13 5.18
CA PHE A 43 6.03 -6.90 4.85
C PHE A 43 6.93 -5.65 4.94
N ASP A 44 7.80 -5.57 5.95
CA ASP A 44 8.76 -4.47 6.07
C ASP A 44 9.69 -4.39 4.84
N ARG A 45 10.09 -5.55 4.30
CA ARG A 45 10.89 -5.62 3.06
C ARG A 45 10.08 -5.20 1.84
N MET A 46 8.80 -5.59 1.76
CA MET A 46 7.90 -5.12 0.71
C MET A 46 7.75 -3.58 0.75
N GLU A 47 7.52 -3.01 1.94
CA GLU A 47 7.31 -1.57 2.14
C GLU A 47 8.48 -0.74 1.59
N ALA A 48 9.72 -1.17 1.88
CA ALA A 48 10.93 -0.54 1.35
C ALA A 48 11.06 -0.64 -0.18
N ARG A 49 10.42 -1.62 -0.82
CA ARG A 49 10.53 -1.93 -2.25
C ARG A 49 9.40 -1.32 -3.09
N PHE A 50 8.45 -0.61 -2.50
CA PHE A 50 7.46 0.15 -3.26
C PHE A 50 8.02 1.41 -3.92
N ALA A 51 9.14 1.94 -3.42
CA ALA A 51 9.82 3.07 -4.04
C ALA A 51 10.19 2.76 -5.51
N GLY A 52 9.92 3.69 -6.42
CA GLY A 52 10.06 3.53 -7.87
C GLY A 52 8.84 2.93 -8.58
N THR A 53 7.81 2.51 -7.84
CA THR A 53 6.59 1.94 -8.44
C THR A 53 5.66 3.05 -8.93
N ARG A 54 5.15 2.93 -10.16
CA ARG A 54 4.10 3.83 -10.65
C ARG A 54 2.81 3.57 -9.88
N VAL A 55 2.06 4.61 -9.54
CA VAL A 55 0.81 4.48 -8.76
C VAL A 55 -0.18 3.52 -9.43
N GLU A 56 -0.25 3.51 -10.77
CA GLU A 56 -1.11 2.61 -11.55
C GLU A 56 -0.70 1.12 -11.47
N ASP A 57 0.57 0.83 -11.17
CA ASP A 57 1.11 -0.51 -11.06
C ASP A 57 1.11 -1.04 -9.61
N LEU A 58 0.73 -0.21 -8.63
CA LEU A 58 0.90 -0.52 -7.20
C LEU A 58 0.20 -1.82 -6.78
N ALA A 59 -1.01 -2.07 -7.29
CA ALA A 59 -1.76 -3.28 -6.96
C ALA A 59 -1.00 -4.54 -7.39
N ARG A 60 -0.59 -4.59 -8.66
CA ARG A 60 0.20 -5.70 -9.21
C ARG A 60 1.53 -5.84 -8.46
N ARG A 61 2.22 -4.73 -8.20
CA ARG A 61 3.51 -4.75 -7.54
C ARG A 61 3.44 -5.28 -6.11
N PHE A 62 2.35 -4.98 -5.40
CA PHE A 62 2.08 -5.54 -4.08
C PHE A 62 1.98 -7.07 -4.14
N ASP A 63 1.20 -7.62 -5.07
CA ASP A 63 0.99 -9.06 -5.18
C ASP A 63 2.30 -9.79 -5.59
N GLU A 64 3.08 -9.19 -6.50
CA GLU A 64 4.41 -9.69 -6.88
C GLU A 64 5.36 -9.72 -5.67
N LEU A 65 5.44 -8.63 -4.92
CA LEU A 65 6.30 -8.53 -3.74
C LEU A 65 5.87 -9.50 -2.64
N ALA A 66 4.56 -9.67 -2.43
CA ALA A 66 4.05 -10.64 -1.47
C ALA A 66 4.50 -12.07 -1.84
N ALA A 67 4.40 -12.43 -3.12
CA ALA A 67 4.86 -13.73 -3.61
C ALA A 67 6.39 -13.89 -3.52
N GLU A 68 7.16 -12.86 -3.90
CA GLU A 68 8.63 -12.85 -3.83
C GLU A 68 9.15 -13.01 -2.39
N GLU A 69 8.52 -12.34 -1.44
CA GLU A 69 8.91 -12.34 -0.02
C GLU A 69 8.30 -13.50 0.78
N GLY A 70 7.44 -14.30 0.16
CA GLY A 70 6.70 -15.39 0.84
C GLY A 70 5.74 -14.86 1.91
N VAL A 71 5.17 -13.67 1.70
CA VAL A 71 4.26 -13.01 2.61
C VAL A 71 2.82 -13.35 2.24
N GLU A 72 2.07 -13.83 3.22
CA GLU A 72 0.62 -13.97 3.15
C GLU A 72 -0.06 -12.76 3.82
N PRO A 73 -0.66 -11.84 3.04
CA PRO A 73 -1.39 -10.72 3.58
C PRO A 73 -2.83 -11.11 3.96
N TYR A 74 -3.28 -10.67 5.13
CA TYR A 74 -4.64 -10.87 5.62
C TYR A 74 -5.28 -9.53 6.00
N GLY A 75 -6.38 -9.18 5.34
CA GLY A 75 -7.07 -7.91 5.56
C GLY A 75 -6.49 -6.73 4.77
N ILE A 76 -5.57 -7.00 3.85
CA ILE A 76 -5.07 -6.05 2.84
C ILE A 76 -4.85 -6.81 1.53
N THR A 77 -5.08 -6.14 0.40
CA THR A 77 -4.82 -6.64 -0.96
C THR A 77 -4.10 -5.56 -1.77
N GLY A 78 -3.49 -5.93 -2.90
CA GLY A 78 -2.90 -4.95 -3.82
C GLY A 78 -3.92 -3.90 -4.28
N GLU A 79 -5.13 -4.34 -4.66
CA GLU A 79 -6.22 -3.43 -5.04
C GLU A 79 -6.64 -2.49 -3.89
N GLY A 80 -6.73 -3.02 -2.67
CA GLY A 80 -7.05 -2.22 -1.49
C GLY A 80 -5.99 -1.16 -1.18
N LEU A 81 -4.71 -1.51 -1.35
CA LEU A 81 -3.61 -0.56 -1.20
C LEU A 81 -3.64 0.52 -2.27
N ALA A 82 -3.86 0.14 -3.54
CA ALA A 82 -4.00 1.09 -4.64
C ALA A 82 -5.18 2.04 -4.44
N PHE A 83 -6.31 1.52 -3.95
CA PHE A 83 -7.46 2.33 -3.56
C PHE A 83 -7.11 3.34 -2.46
N ALA A 84 -6.40 2.92 -1.42
CA ALA A 84 -6.02 3.81 -0.31
C ALA A 84 -5.07 4.94 -0.77
N VAL A 85 -4.11 4.63 -1.64
CA VAL A 85 -3.22 5.64 -2.24
C VAL A 85 -3.99 6.58 -3.17
N GLY A 86 -4.90 6.07 -3.99
CA GLY A 86 -5.79 6.89 -4.82
C GLY A 86 -6.63 7.85 -3.98
N ALA A 87 -7.26 7.36 -2.91
CA ALA A 87 -8.02 8.19 -1.98
C ALA A 87 -7.16 9.29 -1.32
N ALA A 88 -5.88 9.00 -1.04
CA ALA A 88 -4.94 9.99 -0.51
C ALA A 88 -4.60 11.08 -1.53
N ILE A 89 -4.43 10.71 -2.80
CA ILE A 89 -4.21 11.65 -3.92
C ILE A 89 -5.43 12.56 -4.11
N ASP A 90 -6.63 11.99 -4.06
CA ASP A 90 -7.89 12.72 -4.27
C ASP A 90 -8.29 13.59 -3.05
N GLY A 91 -7.56 13.49 -1.93
CA GLY A 91 -7.86 14.22 -0.70
C GLY A 91 -9.09 13.69 0.05
N THR A 92 -9.51 12.46 -0.22
CA THR A 92 -10.68 11.85 0.43
C THR A 92 -10.32 11.44 1.86
N ARG A 93 -10.97 12.06 2.84
CA ARG A 93 -10.92 11.67 4.27
C ARG A 93 -12.29 11.11 4.66
N ILE A 94 -12.32 9.90 5.22
CA ILE A 94 -13.55 9.30 5.78
C ILE A 94 -13.67 9.65 7.26
#